data_AF-A0A5C8GH40-F1
#
_entry.id   AF-A0A5C8GH40-F1
#
_cell.length_a   1.000
_cell.length_b   1.000
_cell.length_c   1.000
_cell.angle_alpha   90.00
_cell.angle_beta   90.00
_cell.angle_gamma   90.00
#
_symmetry.space_group_name_H-M   'P 1'
#
loop_
_entity.id
_entity.type
_entity.pdbx_description
1 polymer ?
#
loop_
_entity_poly.entity_id
_entity_poly.type
_entity_poly.pdbx_seq_one_letter_code
_entity_poly.pdbx_strand_id
1 'polypeptide(L)'
;MADKKVVSVVEVVAKKLPKNMPIKVTPVDAVSAISDLLSAYKENEITKREITAINAKKEIMITDIKERYKFYRFVFENVFDERRQHMDKCFEIIDKGISDNDENLVSMGLENLSKVVSSSPIAEAMALKNYIESGNKIEL
;
A
#
# COMPACT_ATOMS: atom_id res chain seq x y z
N MET A 1 -4.95 -27.03 25.49
CA MET A 1 -4.17 -28.26 25.74
C MET A 1 -2.84 -28.12 25.02
N ALA A 2 -1.77 -28.17 25.79
CA ALA A 2 -0.42 -27.73 25.46
C ALA A 2 0.41 -28.83 24.76
N ASP A 3 1.60 -28.39 24.30
CA ASP A 3 2.80 -29.19 24.06
C ASP A 3 2.91 -29.99 22.75
N LYS A 4 3.07 -29.26 21.64
CA LYS A 4 3.89 -29.76 20.54
C LYS A 4 5.36 -29.69 20.95
N LYS A 5 5.85 -30.84 21.44
CA LYS A 5 7.24 -31.24 21.65
C LYS A 5 8.19 -30.54 20.67
N VAL A 6 8.86 -29.49 21.15
CA VAL A 6 10.11 -29.02 20.56
C VAL A 6 11.12 -30.12 20.87
N VAL A 7 11.25 -31.09 19.95
CA VAL A 7 12.35 -32.04 19.99
C VAL A 7 13.60 -31.20 19.94
N SER A 8 14.31 -31.09 21.07
CA SER A 8 15.47 -30.24 21.16
C SER A 8 16.48 -30.69 20.10
N VAL A 9 17.07 -29.74 19.38
CA VAL A 9 18.09 -30.01 18.35
C VAL A 9 19.21 -30.90 18.92
N VAL A 10 19.45 -30.81 20.24
CA VAL A 10 20.37 -31.63 21.02
C VAL A 10 20.05 -33.14 20.93
N GLU A 11 18.78 -33.55 21.02
CA GLU A 11 18.38 -34.97 20.97
C GLU A 11 18.53 -35.58 19.58
N VAL A 12 18.31 -34.80 18.52
CA VAL A 12 18.45 -35.27 17.13
C VAL A 12 19.92 -35.42 16.76
N VAL A 13 20.77 -34.48 17.19
CA VAL A 13 22.23 -34.52 16.97
C VAL A 13 22.86 -35.69 17.72
N ALA A 14 22.45 -35.94 18.97
CA ALA A 14 22.96 -37.06 19.77
C ALA A 14 22.64 -38.45 19.17
N LYS A 15 21.53 -38.59 18.44
CA LYS A 15 21.11 -39.86 17.83
C LYS A 15 21.83 -40.24 16.54
N LYS A 16 22.49 -39.29 15.85
CA LYS A 16 23.16 -39.52 14.56
C LYS A 16 24.68 -39.73 14.65
N LEU A 17 25.27 -39.66 15.85
CA LEU A 17 26.71 -39.87 16.02
C LEU A 17 27.05 -41.38 16.04
N PRO A 18 27.98 -41.87 15.20
CA PRO A 18 28.40 -43.27 15.21
C PRO A 18 29.07 -43.59 16.55
N LYS A 19 28.57 -44.62 17.24
CA LYS A 19 28.87 -44.88 18.66
C LYS A 19 30.33 -45.23 18.99
N ASN A 20 31.21 -45.52 18.02
CA ASN A 20 32.57 -46.01 18.28
C ASN A 20 33.65 -45.45 17.33
N MET A 21 33.71 -44.13 17.13
CA MET A 21 34.94 -43.49 16.63
C MET A 21 35.62 -42.78 17.81
N PRO A 22 36.93 -42.95 18.06
CA PRO A 22 37.60 -42.24 19.14
C PRO A 22 37.69 -40.76 18.78
N ILE A 23 36.67 -40.00 19.15
CA ILE A 23 36.70 -38.56 19.07
C ILE A 23 37.59 -38.08 20.22
N LYS A 24 38.86 -37.77 19.92
CA LYS A 24 39.68 -36.97 20.83
C LYS A 24 39.17 -35.54 20.80
N VAL A 25 38.07 -35.27 21.51
CA VAL A 25 37.64 -33.91 21.82
C VAL A 25 38.64 -33.34 22.82
N THR A 26 39.41 -32.35 22.40
CA THR A 26 40.22 -31.58 23.34
C THR A 26 39.30 -30.62 24.11
N PRO A 27 39.67 -30.21 25.34
CA PRO A 27 38.93 -29.16 26.05
C PRO A 27 38.77 -27.87 25.23
N VAL A 28 39.70 -27.61 24.31
CA VAL A 28 39.64 -26.48 23.37
C VAL A 28 38.50 -26.65 22.35
N ASP A 29 38.28 -27.86 21.84
CA ASP A 29 37.18 -28.15 20.89
C ASP A 29 35.79 -28.04 21.54
N ALA A 30 35.69 -28.35 22.83
CA ALA A 30 34.43 -28.19 23.58
C ALA A 30 34.11 -26.71 23.84
N VAL A 31 35.13 -25.90 24.16
CA VAL A 31 34.97 -24.45 24.40
C VAL A 31 34.66 -23.72 23.09
N SER A 32 35.29 -24.09 21.96
CA SER A 32 34.98 -23.50 20.66
C SER A 32 33.55 -23.80 20.23
N ALA A 33 33.07 -25.04 20.39
CA ALA A 33 31.70 -25.40 20.07
C ALA A 33 30.65 -24.62 20.88
N ILE A 34 30.92 -24.34 22.16
CA ILE A 34 30.05 -23.49 23.00
C ILE A 34 30.09 -22.04 22.53
N SER A 35 31.27 -21.52 22.16
CA SER A 35 31.43 -20.18 21.60
C SER A 35 30.66 -20.02 20.29
N ASP A 36 30.72 -21.01 19.40
CA ASP A 36 30.01 -21.03 18.12
C ASP A 36 28.49 -21.13 18.32
N LEU A 37 28.03 -21.86 19.33
CA LEU A 37 26.61 -21.91 19.67
C LEU A 37 26.12 -20.56 20.22
N LEU A 38 26.91 -19.91 21.07
CA LEU A 38 26.58 -18.59 21.63
C LEU A 38 26.57 -17.51 20.54
N SER A 39 27.52 -17.54 19.61
CA SER A 39 27.54 -16.62 18.47
C SER A 39 26.35 -16.84 17.55
N ALA A 40 26.04 -18.10 17.19
CA ALA A 40 24.87 -18.44 16.38
C ALA A 40 23.55 -18.05 17.07
N TYR A 41 23.45 -18.22 18.39
CA TYR A 41 22.27 -17.78 19.16
C TYR A 41 22.12 -16.25 19.14
N LYS A 42 23.23 -15.52 19.35
CA LYS A 42 23.24 -14.06 19.30
C LYS A 42 22.86 -13.54 17.91
N GLU A 43 23.39 -14.15 16.86
CA GLU A 43 23.06 -13.84 15.48
C GLU A 43 21.58 -14.12 15.19
N ASN A 44 21.03 -15.26 15.65
CA ASN A 44 19.62 -15.58 15.50
C ASN A 44 18.70 -14.54 16.15
N GLU A 45 19.04 -14.05 17.33
CA GLU A 45 18.28 -13.00 18.02
C GLU A 45 18.34 -11.65 17.27
N ILE A 46 19.48 -11.32 16.67
CA ILE A 46 19.61 -10.14 15.79
C ILE A 46 18.72 -10.31 14.56
N THR A 47 18.80 -11.45 13.86
CA THR A 47 17.95 -11.74 12.70
C THR A 47 16.47 -11.63 13.03
N LYS A 48 16.02 -12.15 14.20
CA LYS A 48 14.62 -12.03 14.63
C LYS A 48 14.17 -10.58 14.79
N ARG A 49 15.03 -9.73 15.37
CA ARG A 49 14.74 -8.29 15.53
C ARG A 49 14.66 -7.61 14.17
N GLU A 50 15.57 -7.93 13.26
CA GLU A 50 15.57 -7.40 11.89
C GLU A 50 14.31 -7.81 11.12
N ILE A 51 13.91 -9.09 11.19
CA ILE A 51 12.65 -9.59 10.60
C ILE A 51 11.46 -8.82 11.16
N THR A 52 11.43 -8.60 12.48
CA THR A 52 10.34 -7.86 13.13
C THR A 52 10.29 -6.41 12.64
N ALA A 53 11.44 -5.74 12.54
CA ALA A 53 11.53 -4.38 12.01
C ALA A 53 11.12 -4.30 10.54
N ILE A 54 11.51 -5.27 9.71
CA ILE A 54 11.10 -5.37 8.30
C ILE A 54 9.59 -5.55 8.20
N ASN A 55 8.99 -6.43 9.01
CA ASN A 55 7.55 -6.64 9.01
C ASN A 55 6.79 -5.39 9.44
N ALA A 56 7.25 -4.67 10.47
CA ALA A 56 6.64 -3.41 10.88
C ALA A 56 6.67 -2.35 9.75
N LYS A 57 7.83 -2.21 9.07
CA LYS A 57 7.95 -1.30 7.91
C LYS A 57 7.04 -1.71 6.76
N LYS A 58 6.95 -3.01 6.48
CA LYS A 58 6.06 -3.57 5.45
C LYS A 58 4.60 -3.22 5.74
N GLU A 59 4.13 -3.39 6.98
CA GLU A 59 2.74 -3.06 7.34
C GLU A 59 2.43 -1.57 7.21
N ILE A 60 3.38 -0.70 7.58
CA ILE A 60 3.25 0.75 7.34
C ILE A 60 3.12 1.05 5.84
N MET A 61 4.00 0.48 5.02
CA MET A 61 3.96 0.68 3.57
C MET A 61 2.66 0.15 2.93
N ILE A 62 2.18 -1.02 3.36
CA ILE A 62 0.91 -1.58 2.87
C ILE A 62 -0.25 -0.66 3.25
N THR A 63 -0.23 -0.12 4.46
CA THR A 63 -1.26 0.82 4.94
C THR A 63 -1.23 2.10 4.11
N ASP A 64 -0.06 2.70 3.91
CA ASP A 64 0.10 3.88 3.05
C ASP A 64 -0.43 3.64 1.63
N ILE A 65 -0.05 2.53 1.00
CA ILE A 65 -0.53 2.17 -0.34
C ILE A 65 -2.06 2.06 -0.38
N LYS A 66 -2.67 1.43 0.64
CA LYS A 66 -4.12 1.26 0.72
C LYS A 66 -4.84 2.60 0.86
N GLU A 67 -4.34 3.48 1.73
CA GLU A 67 -4.96 4.79 1.93
C GLU A 67 -4.80 5.68 0.69
N ARG A 68 -3.63 5.67 0.04
CA ARG A 68 -3.42 6.37 -1.24
C ARG A 68 -4.33 5.84 -2.34
N TYR A 69 -4.51 4.52 -2.42
CA TYR A 69 -5.46 3.92 -3.35
C TYR A 69 -6.90 4.41 -3.11
N LYS A 70 -7.37 4.37 -1.85
CA LYS A 70 -8.71 4.85 -1.50
C LYS A 70 -8.88 6.32 -1.85
N PHE A 71 -7.88 7.14 -1.53
CA PHE A 71 -7.90 8.56 -1.84
C PHE A 71 -7.98 8.83 -3.35
N TYR A 72 -7.12 8.20 -4.15
CA TYR A 72 -7.18 8.36 -5.61
C TYR A 72 -8.51 7.87 -6.18
N ARG A 73 -9.01 6.73 -5.69
CA ARG A 73 -10.30 6.19 -6.11
C ARG A 73 -11.42 7.20 -5.84
N PHE A 74 -11.46 7.76 -4.63
CA PHE A 74 -12.40 8.80 -4.25
C PHE A 74 -12.29 10.04 -5.14
N VAL A 75 -11.08 10.57 -5.34
CA VAL A 75 -10.86 11.76 -6.19
C VAL A 75 -11.34 11.52 -7.61
N PHE A 76 -10.98 10.39 -8.21
CA PHE A 76 -11.43 10.06 -9.56
C PHE A 76 -12.94 9.93 -9.62
N GLU A 77 -13.57 9.14 -8.75
CA GLU A 77 -15.02 8.95 -8.76
C GLU A 77 -15.78 10.28 -8.66
N ASN A 78 -15.36 11.19 -7.78
CA ASN A 78 -16.02 12.48 -7.63
C ASN A 78 -15.82 13.39 -8.85
N VAL A 79 -14.61 13.47 -9.41
CA VAL A 79 -14.37 14.29 -10.61
C VAL A 79 -15.18 13.79 -11.81
N PHE A 80 -15.24 12.47 -12.00
CA PHE A 80 -16.04 11.90 -13.09
C PHE A 80 -17.54 12.08 -12.86
N ASP A 81 -18.01 12.01 -11.61
CA ASP A 81 -19.42 12.22 -11.28
C ASP A 81 -19.83 13.69 -11.45
N GLU A 82 -19.05 14.63 -10.93
CA GLU A 82 -19.27 16.08 -11.11
C GLU A 82 -19.33 16.44 -12.59
N ARG A 83 -18.42 15.87 -13.38
CA ARG A 83 -18.39 16.08 -14.83
C ARG A 83 -19.63 15.53 -15.53
N ARG A 84 -20.16 14.39 -15.09
CA ARG A 84 -21.44 13.86 -15.59
C ARG A 84 -22.57 14.83 -15.28
N GLN A 85 -22.70 15.26 -14.03
CA GLN A 85 -23.73 16.20 -13.60
C GLN A 85 -23.65 17.53 -14.39
N HIS A 86 -22.44 18.01 -14.68
CA HIS A 86 -22.24 19.22 -15.48
C HIS A 86 -22.68 19.01 -16.95
N MET A 87 -22.39 17.85 -17.55
CA MET A 87 -22.87 17.52 -18.90
C MET A 87 -24.40 17.42 -18.93
N ASP A 88 -25.01 16.73 -17.96
CA ASP A 88 -26.47 16.61 -17.84
C ASP A 88 -27.11 18.01 -17.77
N LYS A 89 -26.52 18.92 -16.98
CA LYS A 89 -26.99 20.30 -16.89
C LYS A 89 -26.88 21.06 -18.22
N CYS A 90 -25.82 20.84 -18.99
CA CYS A 90 -25.69 21.44 -20.31
C CYS A 90 -26.79 20.95 -21.26
N PHE A 91 -27.11 19.66 -21.24
CA PHE A 91 -28.21 19.10 -22.03
C PHE A 91 -29.56 19.67 -21.60
N GLU A 92 -29.83 19.79 -20.30
CA GLU A 92 -31.05 20.44 -19.81
C GLU A 92 -31.21 21.89 -20.31
N ILE A 93 -30.11 22.65 -20.38
CA ILE A 93 -30.11 24.02 -20.91
C ILE A 93 -30.41 24.03 -22.41
N ILE A 94 -29.82 23.10 -23.17
CA ILE A 94 -30.05 22.95 -24.61
C ILE A 94 -31.52 22.59 -24.86
N ASP A 95 -32.04 21.57 -24.16
CA ASP A 95 -33.42 21.11 -24.30
C ASP A 95 -34.41 22.23 -23.96
N LYS A 96 -34.11 23.02 -22.92
CA LYS A 96 -34.90 24.21 -22.57
C LYS A 96 -34.86 25.26 -23.69
N GLY A 97 -33.68 25.57 -24.23
CA GLY A 97 -33.54 26.52 -25.34
C GLY A 97 -34.32 26.08 -26.58
N ILE A 98 -34.32 24.77 -26.90
CA ILE A 98 -35.12 24.20 -27.98
C ILE A 98 -36.62 24.35 -27.72
N SER A 99 -37.08 24.02 -26.50
CA SER A 99 -38.49 24.14 -26.10
C SER A 99 -38.98 25.58 -26.12
N ASP A 100 -38.16 26.52 -25.67
CA ASP A 100 -38.50 27.95 -25.56
C ASP A 100 -38.23 28.71 -26.87
N ASN A 101 -37.69 28.04 -27.90
CA ASN A 101 -37.24 28.63 -29.17
C ASN A 101 -36.23 29.78 -28.97
N ASP A 102 -35.37 29.64 -27.95
CA ASP A 102 -34.33 30.59 -27.56
C ASP A 102 -32.96 30.09 -28.05
N GLU A 103 -32.53 30.59 -29.20
CA GLU A 103 -31.24 30.25 -29.83
C GLU A 103 -30.03 30.63 -28.96
N ASN A 104 -30.16 31.63 -28.08
CA ASN A 104 -29.07 32.03 -27.19
C ASN A 104 -28.85 30.97 -26.11
N LEU A 105 -29.92 30.41 -25.54
CA LEU A 105 -29.83 29.32 -24.56
C LEU A 105 -29.22 28.06 -25.18
N VAL A 106 -29.63 27.71 -26.41
CA VAL A 106 -29.04 26.58 -27.14
C VAL A 106 -27.54 26.80 -27.35
N SER A 107 -27.15 27.98 -27.83
CA SER A 107 -25.75 28.32 -28.09
C SER A 107 -24.91 28.28 -26.81
N MET A 108 -25.43 28.83 -25.71
CA MET A 108 -24.76 28.81 -24.40
C MET A 108 -24.57 27.38 -23.88
N GLY A 109 -25.61 26.53 -23.98
CA GLY A 109 -25.52 25.13 -23.57
C GLY A 109 -24.49 24.35 -24.39
N LEU A 110 -24.44 24.55 -25.71
CA LEU A 110 -23.44 23.95 -26.59
C LEU A 110 -22.02 24.43 -26.32
N GLU A 111 -21.83 25.73 -26.05
CA GLU A 111 -20.52 26.30 -25.71
C GLU A 111 -19.99 25.70 -24.40
N ASN A 112 -20.85 25.63 -23.37
CA ASN A 112 -20.49 25.03 -22.08
C ASN A 112 -20.20 23.53 -22.22
N LEU A 113 -21.04 22.81 -22.95
CA LEU A 113 -20.81 21.39 -23.23
C LEU A 113 -19.45 21.19 -23.92
N SER A 114 -19.14 21.99 -24.95
CA SER A 114 -17.87 21.95 -25.67
C SER A 114 -16.67 22.16 -24.74
N LYS A 115 -16.74 23.15 -23.82
CA LYS A 115 -15.70 23.39 -22.81
C LYS A 115 -15.49 22.17 -21.91
N VAL A 116 -16.59 21.57 -21.42
CA VAL A 116 -16.52 20.37 -20.59
C VAL A 116 -15.87 19.25 -21.39
N VAL A 117 -16.40 18.87 -22.56
CA VAL A 117 -15.90 17.71 -23.32
C VAL A 117 -14.44 17.88 -23.77
N SER A 118 -14.02 19.12 -24.02
CA SER A 118 -12.64 19.43 -24.44
C SER A 118 -11.60 19.30 -23.33
N SER A 119 -12.00 19.41 -22.05
CA SER A 119 -11.08 19.25 -20.93
C SER A 119 -10.86 17.76 -20.57
N SER A 120 -9.69 17.43 -20.02
CA SER A 120 -9.37 16.04 -19.62
C SER A 120 -9.73 15.81 -18.15
N PRO A 121 -10.65 14.88 -17.84
CA PRO A 121 -11.01 14.58 -16.45
C PRO A 121 -9.83 14.03 -15.63
N ILE A 122 -8.89 13.36 -16.30
CA ILE A 122 -7.68 12.86 -15.64
C ILE A 122 -6.75 14.02 -15.27
N ALA A 123 -6.63 15.04 -16.12
CA ALA A 123 -5.83 16.22 -15.82
C ALA A 123 -6.42 17.01 -14.65
N GLU A 124 -7.75 17.18 -14.60
CA GLU A 124 -8.47 17.80 -13.48
C GLU A 124 -8.28 17.02 -12.18
N ALA A 125 -8.45 15.70 -12.20
CA ALA A 125 -8.22 14.85 -11.04
C ALA A 125 -6.77 14.90 -10.53
N MET A 126 -5.78 14.96 -11.43
CA MET A 126 -4.37 15.12 -11.05
C MET A 126 -4.09 16.51 -10.45
N ALA A 127 -4.69 17.56 -11.00
CA ALA A 127 -4.57 18.91 -10.45
C ALA A 127 -5.15 18.98 -9.03
N LEU A 128 -6.34 18.40 -8.82
CA LEU A 128 -6.99 18.32 -7.51
C LEU A 128 -6.15 17.53 -6.49
N LYS A 129 -5.65 16.35 -6.89
CA LYS A 129 -4.72 15.56 -6.07
C LYS A 129 -3.52 16.40 -5.63
N ASN A 130 -2.84 17.04 -6.58
CA ASN A 130 -1.62 17.80 -6.28
C ASN A 130 -1.91 19.02 -5.41
N TYR A 131 -3.06 19.67 -5.60
CA TYR A 131 -3.51 20.75 -4.74
C TYR A 131 -3.68 20.29 -3.29
N ILE A 132 -4.36 19.17 -3.06
CA ILE A 132 -4.58 18.60 -1.71
C ILE A 132 -3.25 18.15 -1.07
N GLU A 133 -2.38 17.48 -1.82
CA GLU A 133 -1.07 17.02 -1.31
C GLU A 133 -0.11 18.18 -0.98
N SER A 134 -0.29 19.35 -1.61
CA SER A 134 0.55 20.53 -1.36
C SER A 134 0.29 21.20 0.01
N GLY A 135 -0.69 20.72 0.78
CA GLY A 135 -0.98 21.21 2.13
C GLY A 135 -1.70 22.57 2.15
N ASN A 136 -2.21 23.03 1.00
CA ASN A 136 -3.07 24.20 0.94
C ASN A 136 -4.34 23.94 1.77
N LYS A 137 -4.64 24.86 2.70
CA LYS A 137 -5.91 24.81 3.44
C LYS A 137 -7.04 25.13 2.47
N ILE A 138 -8.01 24.23 2.37
CA ILE A 138 -9.30 24.54 1.76
C ILE A 138 -10.03 25.43 2.77
N GLU A 139 -10.09 26.74 2.51
CA GLU A 139 -11.00 27.62 3.22
C GLU A 139 -12.41 27.33 2.69
N LEU A 140 -13.27 26.81 3.58
CA LEU A 140 -14.69 26.54 3.34
C LEU A 140 -15.53 27.75 3.78
#